data_AF-A0A366KMK6-F1
#
_entry.id   AF-A0A366KMK6-F1
#
_cell.length_a   1.000
_cell.length_b   1.000
_cell.length_c   1.000
_cell.angle_alpha   90.00
_cell.angle_beta   90.00
_cell.angle_gamma   90.00
#
_symmetry.space_group_name_H-M   'P 1'
#
loop_
_entity.id
_entity.type
_entity.pdbx_description
1 polymer ?
#
loop_
_entity_poly.entity_id
_entity_poly.type
_entity_poly.pdbx_seq_one_letter_code
_entity_poly.pdbx_strand_id
1 'polypeptide(L)'
;MKKINYRKNLVFLTLAVALVTLFFASCKTEENSFQAVSDDMTKPGPVSNAKVENINGAARITYSLPNSKNLLYVLARYAINDNRTRETKSSYYTDTIMVDGFAREKDYDVTLYAVSRANVMSDPVVVKVHPKTPNYIAVNTAFNITPDFGGASFFGLNPNRAALSVHLLVYNDKTKSFDEQDPEYVSSDTIDVSIRNLNPVPYKVGVYTKDRFGNTSDTVIKTLTPLFETLLDKSKMATYRLPSDAPIYPGWDFKYFFDGSLGEPGWHTLSSPRTFGTMSLGVNAKISRFVIWQRPNEYYGYQNTRKFTFWGSTKTNPADSPLPTGSAEGTVAGDWVNLGNFVFPNPPSGLAPNQANDADKAFVAKGVNFKMPRTAQPVKYLRYEVTQTWGGLDYVHALEINLYGSVQ
;
A
#
# COMPACT_ATOMS: atom_id res chain seq x y z
N MET A 1 -45.10 -53.36 -40.22
CA MET A 1 -45.39 -51.92 -40.48
C MET A 1 -45.67 -51.23 -39.15
N LYS A 2 -44.77 -50.36 -38.66
CA LYS A 2 -45.02 -49.56 -37.45
C LYS A 2 -46.03 -48.45 -37.81
N LYS A 3 -47.20 -48.46 -37.17
CA LYS A 3 -48.18 -47.37 -37.28
C LYS A 3 -47.56 -46.10 -36.70
N ILE A 4 -47.14 -45.17 -37.56
CA ILE A 4 -46.70 -43.84 -37.16
C ILE A 4 -47.92 -43.09 -36.63
N ASN A 5 -47.88 -42.73 -35.35
CA ASN A 5 -49.00 -42.12 -34.65
C ASN A 5 -49.03 -40.61 -34.93
N TYR A 6 -49.60 -40.23 -36.07
CA TYR A 6 -49.69 -38.83 -36.54
C TYR A 6 -50.33 -37.87 -35.53
N ARG A 7 -51.17 -38.36 -34.61
CA ARG A 7 -51.80 -37.55 -33.56
C ARG A 7 -50.82 -37.01 -32.52
N LYS A 8 -49.74 -37.75 -32.18
CA LYS A 8 -48.73 -37.24 -31.23
C LYS A 8 -47.88 -36.14 -31.87
N ASN A 9 -47.51 -36.31 -33.14
CA ASN A 9 -46.73 -35.31 -33.88
C ASN A 9 -47.52 -34.02 -34.12
N LEU A 10 -48.83 -34.09 -34.32
CA LEU A 10 -49.69 -32.92 -34.45
C LEU A 10 -49.78 -32.14 -33.13
N VAL A 11 -49.90 -32.83 -31.99
CA VAL A 11 -49.91 -32.20 -30.65
C VAL A 11 -48.57 -31.53 -30.35
N PHE A 12 -47.44 -32.20 -30.64
CA PHE A 12 -46.11 -31.60 -30.47
C PHE A 12 -45.89 -30.40 -31.40
N LEU A 13 -46.41 -30.44 -32.64
CA LEU A 13 -46.33 -29.31 -33.57
C LEU A 13 -47.19 -28.13 -33.09
N THR A 14 -48.41 -28.37 -32.59
CA THR A 14 -49.25 -27.31 -32.00
C THR A 14 -48.65 -26.74 -30.71
N LEU A 15 -48.00 -27.57 -29.89
CA LEU A 15 -47.31 -27.12 -28.67
C LEU A 15 -46.06 -26.30 -29.01
N ALA A 16 -45.30 -26.71 -30.04
CA ALA A 16 -44.13 -25.98 -30.52
C ALA A 16 -44.52 -24.62 -31.15
N VAL A 17 -45.62 -24.57 -31.92
CA VAL A 17 -46.13 -23.31 -32.46
C VAL A 17 -46.63 -22.38 -31.35
N ALA A 18 -47.34 -22.92 -30.33
CA ALA A 18 -47.76 -22.15 -29.16
C ALA A 18 -46.56 -21.61 -28.35
N LEU A 19 -45.52 -22.42 -28.19
CA LEU A 19 -44.29 -22.02 -27.48
C LEU A 19 -43.51 -20.95 -28.25
N VAL A 20 -43.42 -21.06 -29.58
CA VAL A 20 -42.79 -20.06 -30.45
C VAL A 20 -43.57 -18.75 -30.46
N THR A 21 -44.91 -18.77 -30.43
CA THR A 21 -45.72 -17.55 -30.29
C THR A 21 -45.57 -16.86 -28.92
N LEU A 22 -45.27 -17.62 -27.86
CA LEU A 22 -44.96 -17.07 -26.53
C LEU A 22 -43.58 -16.39 -26.49
N PHE A 23 -42.62 -16.81 -27.32
CA PHE A 23 -41.30 -16.17 -27.43
C PHE A 23 -41.34 -14.81 -28.16
N PHE A 24 -42.28 -14.60 -29.09
CA PHE A 24 -42.42 -13.30 -29.78
C PHE A 24 -43.24 -12.25 -29.01
N ALA A 25 -43.99 -12.65 -27.98
CA ALA A 25 -44.79 -11.74 -27.17
C ALA A 25 -44.03 -11.08 -25.99
N SER A 26 -42.80 -11.53 -25.70
CA SER A 26 -42.03 -11.05 -24.53
C SER A 26 -41.00 -9.95 -24.83
N CYS A 27 -40.86 -9.52 -26.08
CA CYS A 27 -40.12 -8.29 -26.41
C CYS A 27 -41.09 -7.14 -26.62
N LYS A 28 -41.77 -6.72 -25.55
CA LYS A 28 -42.03 -5.29 -25.41
C LYS A 28 -40.69 -4.67 -25.03
N THR A 29 -39.97 -4.13 -26.00
CA THR A 29 -39.07 -3.03 -25.71
C THR A 29 -39.94 -1.97 -25.04
N GLU A 30 -39.83 -1.84 -23.71
CA GLU A 30 -40.14 -0.55 -23.12
C GLU A 30 -39.27 0.44 -23.88
N GLU A 31 -39.91 1.23 -24.74
CA GLU A 31 -39.30 2.48 -25.16
C GLU A 31 -38.87 3.13 -23.85
N ASN A 32 -37.57 3.38 -23.69
CA ASN A 32 -37.08 4.23 -22.62
C ASN A 32 -37.65 5.62 -22.86
N SER A 33 -38.92 5.80 -22.56
CA SER A 33 -39.57 7.08 -22.45
C SER A 33 -39.02 7.65 -21.15
N PHE A 34 -37.85 8.28 -21.22
CA PHE A 34 -37.53 9.42 -20.36
C PHE A 34 -38.53 10.54 -20.67
N GLN A 35 -39.83 10.27 -20.51
CA GLN A 35 -40.85 11.30 -20.55
C GLN A 35 -40.55 12.20 -19.37
N ALA A 36 -40.56 13.50 -19.64
CA ALA A 36 -40.55 14.52 -18.62
C ALA A 36 -41.54 14.14 -17.50
N VAL A 37 -41.13 14.30 -16.24
CA VAL A 37 -41.96 13.97 -15.07
C VAL A 37 -43.13 14.95 -14.91
N SER A 38 -43.24 15.93 -15.81
CA SER A 38 -44.24 16.98 -15.80
C SER A 38 -44.39 17.60 -17.19
N ASP A 39 -45.61 17.98 -17.53
CA ASP A 39 -45.93 18.76 -18.75
C ASP A 39 -45.81 20.29 -18.52
N ASP A 40 -45.36 20.73 -17.34
CA ASP A 40 -45.14 22.15 -17.05
C ASP A 40 -43.87 22.66 -17.73
N MET A 41 -44.07 23.25 -18.91
CA MET A 41 -43.02 23.84 -19.75
C MET A 41 -42.53 25.22 -19.27
N THR A 42 -42.94 25.69 -18.09
CA THR A 42 -42.49 26.98 -17.55
C THR A 42 -40.96 26.98 -17.37
N LYS A 43 -40.29 27.92 -18.06
CA LYS A 43 -38.83 28.09 -18.00
C LYS A 43 -38.41 28.55 -16.59
N PRO A 44 -37.53 27.83 -15.87
CA PRO A 44 -37.01 28.29 -14.60
C PRO A 44 -36.08 29.49 -14.77
N GLY A 45 -36.00 30.35 -13.76
CA GLY A 45 -34.98 31.41 -13.70
C GLY A 45 -33.56 30.84 -13.60
N PRO A 46 -32.51 31.60 -13.94
CA PRO A 46 -31.14 31.16 -13.73
C PRO A 46 -30.79 31.05 -12.25
N VAL A 47 -29.74 30.30 -11.93
CA VAL A 47 -29.10 30.35 -10.61
C VAL A 47 -28.45 31.73 -10.40
N SER A 48 -28.26 32.15 -9.15
CA SER A 48 -27.61 33.44 -8.83
C SER A 48 -26.61 33.31 -7.69
N ASN A 49 -25.85 34.38 -7.39
CA ASN A 49 -24.89 34.42 -6.28
C ASN A 49 -23.87 33.26 -6.28
N ALA A 50 -23.38 32.88 -7.47
CA ALA A 50 -22.41 31.80 -7.59
C ALA A 50 -21.10 32.15 -6.88
N LYS A 51 -20.65 31.29 -5.97
CA LYS A 51 -19.36 31.40 -5.26
C LYS A 51 -18.54 30.15 -5.51
N VAL A 52 -17.24 30.35 -5.76
CA VAL A 52 -16.32 29.29 -6.15
C VAL A 52 -15.34 29.00 -5.01
N GLU A 53 -15.22 27.74 -4.64
CA GLU A 53 -14.13 27.20 -3.83
C GLU A 53 -13.32 26.23 -4.70
N ASN A 54 -12.06 26.59 -4.98
CA ASN A 54 -11.17 25.77 -5.80
C ASN A 54 -10.43 24.72 -4.95
N ILE A 55 -10.45 23.47 -5.40
CA ILE A 55 -9.79 22.32 -4.77
C ILE A 55 -8.97 21.54 -5.82
N ASN A 56 -8.22 20.51 -5.42
CA ASN A 56 -7.33 19.77 -6.32
C ASN A 56 -8.11 19.08 -7.46
N GLY A 57 -7.92 19.55 -8.70
CA GLY A 57 -8.57 19.02 -9.90
C GLY A 57 -10.10 19.19 -9.94
N ALA A 58 -10.65 20.05 -9.08
CA ALA A 58 -12.09 20.26 -8.94
C ALA A 58 -12.41 21.64 -8.39
N ALA A 59 -13.68 22.03 -8.45
CA ALA A 59 -14.21 23.19 -7.75
C ALA A 59 -15.59 22.86 -7.16
N ARG A 60 -15.88 23.46 -6.01
CA ARG A 60 -17.22 23.50 -5.42
C ARG A 60 -17.83 24.85 -5.76
N ILE A 61 -19.03 24.82 -6.35
CA ILE A 61 -19.77 26.04 -6.67
C ILE A 61 -21.04 26.04 -5.84
N THR A 62 -21.19 27.05 -4.98
CA THR A 62 -22.44 27.31 -4.24
C THR A 62 -23.23 28.41 -4.93
N TYR A 63 -24.55 28.34 -4.91
CA TYR A 63 -25.43 29.28 -5.63
C TYR A 63 -26.82 29.37 -4.98
N SER A 64 -27.56 30.44 -5.28
CA SER A 64 -28.97 30.55 -4.94
C SER A 64 -29.84 29.95 -6.04
N LEU A 65 -30.78 29.08 -5.66
CA LEU A 65 -31.74 28.46 -6.57
C LEU A 65 -32.82 29.48 -7.00
N PRO A 66 -33.33 29.38 -8.24
CA PRO A 66 -34.46 30.19 -8.68
C PRO A 66 -35.73 29.79 -7.92
N ASN A 67 -36.62 30.75 -7.68
CA ASN A 67 -37.94 30.47 -7.11
C ASN A 67 -38.86 29.83 -8.17
N SER A 68 -38.66 28.54 -8.45
CA SER A 68 -39.49 27.75 -9.37
C SER A 68 -40.02 26.47 -8.72
N LYS A 69 -41.34 26.30 -8.74
CA LYS A 69 -42.03 25.11 -8.20
C LYS A 69 -41.77 23.83 -9.01
N ASN A 70 -41.35 23.98 -10.26
CA ASN A 70 -41.09 22.88 -11.19
C ASN A 70 -39.61 22.52 -11.32
N LEU A 71 -38.72 23.11 -10.51
CA LEU A 71 -37.30 22.84 -10.56
C LEU A 71 -36.99 21.37 -10.22
N LEU A 72 -36.11 20.74 -10.99
CA LEU A 72 -35.67 19.37 -10.78
C LEU A 72 -34.20 19.31 -10.34
N TYR A 73 -33.29 19.94 -11.08
CA TYR A 73 -31.87 19.99 -10.76
C TYR A 73 -31.17 21.21 -11.35
N VAL A 74 -29.95 21.46 -10.90
CA VAL A 74 -28.97 22.33 -11.58
C VAL A 74 -27.99 21.45 -12.35
N LEU A 75 -27.73 21.78 -13.61
CA LEU A 75 -26.77 21.14 -14.50
C LEU A 75 -25.53 22.02 -14.65
N ALA A 76 -24.35 21.47 -14.42
CA ALA A 76 -23.09 22.07 -14.81
C ALA A 76 -22.53 21.38 -16.05
N ARG A 77 -22.18 22.15 -17.08
CA ARG A 77 -21.47 21.72 -18.29
C ARG A 77 -20.10 22.38 -18.35
N TYR A 78 -19.04 21.59 -18.52
CA TYR A 78 -17.67 22.09 -18.52
C TYR A 78 -16.72 21.16 -19.26
N ALA A 79 -15.67 21.73 -19.87
CA ALA A 79 -14.55 20.98 -20.42
C ALA A 79 -13.56 20.63 -19.31
N ILE A 80 -13.12 19.38 -19.24
CA ILE A 80 -12.10 18.95 -18.26
C ILE A 80 -10.69 18.91 -18.86
N ASN A 81 -10.62 18.81 -20.18
CA ASN A 81 -9.43 18.96 -21.01
C ASN A 81 -9.89 19.33 -22.44
N ASP A 82 -8.95 19.46 -23.37
CA ASP A 82 -9.22 19.97 -24.72
C ASP A 82 -10.12 19.02 -25.55
N ASN A 83 -10.27 17.77 -25.14
CA ASN A 83 -10.98 16.73 -25.89
C ASN A 83 -12.20 16.14 -25.15
N ARG A 84 -12.48 16.55 -23.91
CA ARG A 84 -13.51 15.92 -23.09
C ARG A 84 -14.31 16.93 -22.28
N THR A 85 -15.62 16.83 -22.43
CA THR A 85 -16.62 17.57 -21.64
C THR A 85 -17.29 16.68 -20.61
N ARG A 86 -17.75 17.28 -19.53
CA ARG A 86 -18.52 16.62 -18.49
C ARG A 86 -19.78 17.39 -18.15
N GLU A 87 -20.73 16.61 -17.68
CA GLU A 87 -21.95 17.09 -17.05
C GLU A 87 -22.00 16.60 -15.61
N THR A 88 -22.30 17.49 -14.67
CA THR A 88 -22.69 17.12 -13.31
C THR A 88 -24.05 17.72 -13.00
N LYS A 89 -24.83 17.01 -12.19
CA LYS A 89 -26.16 17.44 -11.77
C LYS A 89 -26.20 17.53 -10.25
N SER A 90 -26.88 18.56 -9.74
CA SER A 90 -27.19 18.71 -8.33
C SER A 90 -28.69 18.85 -8.17
N SER A 91 -29.31 18.02 -7.33
CA SER A 91 -30.75 18.06 -7.13
C SER A 91 -31.20 19.42 -6.58
N TYR A 92 -32.46 19.79 -6.84
CA TYR A 92 -33.03 21.04 -6.30
C TYR A 92 -33.06 21.13 -4.76
N TYR A 93 -32.78 20.03 -4.03
CA TYR A 93 -32.66 20.03 -2.58
C TYR A 93 -31.31 20.58 -2.07
N THR A 94 -30.37 20.88 -2.97
CA THR A 94 -29.05 21.41 -2.61
C THR A 94 -28.72 22.66 -3.41
N ASP A 95 -27.91 23.51 -2.79
CA ASP A 95 -27.42 24.78 -3.33
C ASP A 95 -25.97 24.68 -3.85
N THR A 96 -25.45 23.45 -3.97
CA THR A 96 -24.04 23.18 -4.21
C THR A 96 -23.86 22.18 -5.34
N ILE A 97 -22.91 22.44 -6.24
CA ILE A 97 -22.49 21.48 -7.26
C ILE A 97 -20.97 21.30 -7.24
N MET A 98 -20.53 20.04 -7.34
CA MET A 98 -19.13 19.70 -7.54
C MET A 98 -18.86 19.55 -9.04
N VAL A 99 -17.80 20.19 -9.50
CA VAL A 99 -17.25 20.04 -10.85
C VAL A 99 -15.83 19.52 -10.73
N ASP A 100 -15.53 18.36 -11.32
CA ASP A 100 -14.29 17.63 -11.07
C ASP A 100 -13.66 17.07 -12.34
N GLY A 101 -12.42 16.59 -12.21
CA GLY A 101 -11.67 15.96 -13.29
C GLY A 101 -10.92 16.92 -14.20
N PHE A 102 -10.80 18.19 -13.83
CA PHE A 102 -9.99 19.16 -14.54
C PHE A 102 -8.52 18.68 -14.61
N ALA A 103 -7.97 18.64 -15.82
CA ALA A 103 -6.67 18.03 -16.06
C ALA A 103 -5.49 18.88 -15.58
N ARG A 104 -5.67 20.19 -15.41
CA ARG A 104 -4.58 21.14 -15.08
C ARG A 104 -5.08 22.26 -14.17
N GLU A 105 -4.16 22.87 -13.43
CA GLU A 105 -4.38 24.14 -12.72
C GLU A 105 -4.36 25.30 -13.74
N LYS A 106 -5.55 25.67 -14.21
CA LYS A 106 -5.80 26.80 -15.12
C LYS A 106 -7.25 27.25 -14.98
N ASP A 107 -7.61 28.32 -15.67
CA ASP A 107 -9.01 28.73 -15.75
C ASP A 107 -9.85 27.76 -16.59
N TYR A 108 -11.06 27.47 -16.13
CA TYR A 108 -12.10 26.77 -16.87
C TYR A 108 -13.42 27.52 -16.75
N ASP A 109 -14.21 27.47 -17.81
CA ASP A 109 -15.56 27.99 -17.82
C ASP A 109 -16.54 26.84 -17.52
N VAL A 110 -17.38 27.06 -16.50
CA VAL A 110 -18.44 26.15 -16.08
C VAL A 110 -19.77 26.82 -16.36
N THR A 111 -20.60 26.20 -17.20
CA THR A 111 -21.93 26.74 -17.53
C THR A 111 -22.99 26.05 -16.70
N LEU A 112 -23.71 26.82 -15.88
CA LEU A 112 -24.78 26.36 -15.03
C LEU A 112 -26.16 26.63 -15.66
N TYR A 113 -27.05 25.64 -15.54
CA TYR A 113 -28.46 25.73 -15.93
C TYR A 113 -29.34 25.23 -14.81
N ALA A 114 -30.40 25.95 -14.46
CA ALA A 114 -31.51 25.37 -13.72
C ALA A 114 -32.40 24.58 -14.70
N VAL A 115 -32.80 23.37 -14.35
CA VAL A 115 -33.54 22.47 -15.23
C VAL A 115 -34.83 22.03 -14.56
N SER A 116 -35.97 22.25 -15.24
CA SER A 116 -37.28 21.87 -14.74
C SER A 116 -37.56 20.37 -14.85
N ARG A 117 -38.64 19.90 -14.22
CA ARG A 117 -39.18 18.53 -14.37
C ARG A 117 -39.58 18.19 -15.80
N ALA A 118 -39.83 19.21 -16.62
CA ALA A 118 -40.10 19.11 -18.05
C ALA A 118 -38.84 19.17 -18.94
N ASN A 119 -37.64 19.13 -18.34
CA ASN A 119 -36.34 19.29 -19.03
C ASN A 119 -36.15 20.66 -19.72
N VAL A 120 -36.90 21.69 -19.32
CA VAL A 120 -36.70 23.06 -19.80
C VAL A 120 -35.53 23.70 -19.02
N MET A 121 -34.54 24.19 -19.75
CA MET A 121 -33.35 24.85 -19.18
C MET A 121 -33.56 26.36 -19.01
N SER A 122 -33.01 26.92 -17.94
CA SER A 122 -32.89 28.38 -17.76
C SER A 122 -31.92 29.00 -18.78
N ASP A 123 -31.82 30.33 -18.78
CA ASP A 123 -30.66 30.99 -19.38
C ASP A 123 -29.35 30.56 -18.66
N PRO A 124 -28.22 30.48 -19.38
CA PRO A 124 -26.96 30.01 -18.83
C PRO A 124 -26.32 31.03 -17.89
N VAL A 125 -25.67 30.52 -16.85
CA VAL A 125 -24.73 31.30 -16.02
C VAL A 125 -23.34 30.71 -16.15
N VAL A 126 -22.41 31.48 -16.73
CA VAL A 126 -21.01 31.06 -16.86
C VAL A 126 -20.24 31.49 -15.61
N VAL A 127 -19.64 30.51 -14.94
CA VAL A 127 -18.81 30.69 -13.75
C VAL A 127 -17.39 30.27 -14.09
N LYS A 128 -16.41 31.15 -13.87
CA LYS A 128 -14.99 30.82 -14.06
C LYS A 128 -14.45 30.18 -12.79
N VAL A 129 -13.81 29.03 -12.95
CA VAL A 129 -13.13 28.30 -11.86
C VAL A 129 -11.64 28.17 -12.15
N HIS A 130 -10.84 28.06 -11.09
CA HIS A 130 -9.37 27.89 -11.17
C HIS A 130 -8.94 26.77 -10.21
N PRO A 131 -9.24 25.49 -10.53
CA PRO A 131 -8.94 24.36 -9.67
C PRO A 131 -7.45 24.30 -9.34
N LYS A 132 -7.13 23.88 -8.11
CA LYS A 132 -5.73 23.64 -7.70
C LYS A 132 -5.16 22.45 -8.47
N THR A 133 -3.82 22.30 -8.46
CA THR A 133 -3.11 21.18 -9.08
C THR A 133 -3.81 19.84 -8.80
N PRO A 134 -4.22 19.10 -9.84
CA PRO A 134 -4.90 17.81 -9.68
C PRO A 134 -4.09 16.79 -8.87
N ASN A 135 -4.78 15.96 -8.09
CA ASN A 135 -4.14 15.01 -7.18
C ASN A 135 -3.18 14.05 -7.90
N TYR A 136 -3.51 13.60 -9.11
CA TYR A 136 -2.63 12.69 -9.86
C TYR A 136 -1.28 13.34 -10.17
N ILE A 137 -1.26 14.64 -10.53
CA ILE A 137 -0.03 15.41 -10.74
C ILE A 137 0.70 15.61 -9.41
N ALA A 138 0.01 16.14 -8.39
CA ALA A 138 0.62 16.48 -7.10
C ALA A 138 1.29 15.25 -6.45
N VAL A 139 0.59 14.11 -6.43
CA VAL A 139 1.12 12.85 -5.91
C VAL A 139 2.31 12.38 -6.75
N ASN A 140 2.19 12.40 -8.07
CA ASN A 140 3.24 11.91 -8.96
C ASN A 140 4.55 12.70 -8.80
N THR A 141 4.46 14.03 -8.76
CA THR A 141 5.63 14.91 -8.60
C THR A 141 6.32 14.76 -7.24
N ALA A 142 5.60 14.27 -6.24
CA ALA A 142 6.11 14.13 -4.87
C ALA A 142 6.70 12.74 -4.57
N PHE A 143 6.71 11.80 -5.53
CA PHE A 143 7.28 10.48 -5.30
C PHE A 143 8.77 10.56 -4.94
N ASN A 144 9.12 10.03 -3.77
CA ASN A 144 10.49 9.75 -3.40
C ASN A 144 10.90 8.39 -3.96
N ILE A 145 11.67 8.41 -5.04
CA ILE A 145 12.18 7.21 -5.69
C ILE A 145 13.56 6.87 -5.11
N THR A 146 13.72 5.69 -4.51
CA THR A 146 14.95 5.30 -3.80
C THR A 146 15.40 3.88 -4.15
N PRO A 147 16.72 3.60 -4.08
CA PRO A 147 17.21 2.23 -4.14
C PRO A 147 16.54 1.32 -3.12
N ASP A 148 16.23 0.10 -3.53
CA ASP A 148 15.72 -0.94 -2.64
C ASP A 148 16.44 -2.26 -2.94
N PHE A 149 16.35 -3.23 -2.02
CA PHE A 149 16.95 -4.54 -2.22
C PHE A 149 16.30 -5.26 -3.41
N GLY A 150 17.12 -5.55 -4.41
CA GLY A 150 16.67 -6.14 -5.66
C GLY A 150 15.74 -5.25 -6.50
N GLY A 151 15.72 -3.93 -6.28
CA GLY A 151 14.96 -3.02 -7.14
C GLY A 151 14.90 -1.55 -6.70
N ALA A 152 13.71 -0.97 -6.79
CA ALA A 152 13.45 0.45 -6.49
C ALA A 152 12.16 0.60 -5.67
N SER A 153 12.16 1.51 -4.69
CA SER A 153 10.98 1.89 -3.91
C SER A 153 10.46 3.24 -4.39
N PHE A 154 9.14 3.36 -4.46
CA PHE A 154 8.41 4.57 -4.83
C PHE A 154 7.46 4.91 -3.70
N PHE A 155 7.86 5.87 -2.88
CA PHE A 155 7.08 6.31 -1.73
C PHE A 155 6.49 7.69 -1.96
N GLY A 156 5.20 7.86 -1.68
CA GLY A 156 4.52 9.15 -1.82
C GLY A 156 3.31 9.26 -0.90
N LEU A 157 2.94 10.50 -0.56
CA LEU A 157 1.71 10.78 0.18
C LEU A 157 0.57 11.08 -0.78
N ASN A 158 -0.63 10.59 -0.46
CA ASN A 158 -1.88 10.85 -1.16
C ASN A 158 -2.93 11.39 -0.16
N PRO A 159 -2.73 12.59 0.41
CA PRO A 159 -3.50 13.08 1.56
C PRO A 159 -5.01 13.15 1.31
N ASN A 160 -5.41 13.34 0.05
CA ASN A 160 -6.81 13.41 -0.37
C ASN A 160 -7.42 12.05 -0.71
N ARG A 161 -6.69 10.94 -0.53
CA ARG A 161 -7.12 9.57 -0.83
C ARG A 161 -7.69 9.45 -2.24
N ALA A 162 -7.07 10.15 -3.19
CA ALA A 162 -7.49 10.13 -4.58
C ALA A 162 -7.35 8.71 -5.13
N ALA A 163 -8.35 8.25 -5.88
CA ALA A 163 -8.28 6.99 -6.61
C ALA A 163 -7.38 7.17 -7.84
N LEU A 164 -6.20 6.55 -7.79
CA LEU A 164 -5.16 6.66 -8.82
C LEU A 164 -4.72 5.27 -9.30
N SER A 165 -4.30 5.17 -10.55
CA SER A 165 -3.43 4.08 -10.99
C SER A 165 -1.98 4.58 -11.04
N VAL A 166 -1.06 3.82 -10.45
CA VAL A 166 0.38 4.10 -10.39
C VAL A 166 1.08 3.15 -11.33
N HIS A 167 1.79 3.71 -12.31
CA HIS A 167 2.44 2.95 -13.36
C HIS A 167 3.96 3.05 -13.19
N LEU A 168 4.60 1.92 -12.95
CA LEU A 168 6.05 1.83 -12.70
C LEU A 168 6.78 1.39 -13.97
N LEU A 169 7.91 2.03 -14.24
CA LEU A 169 8.67 1.85 -15.46
C LEU A 169 10.13 1.49 -15.18
N VAL A 170 10.70 0.61 -15.98
CA VAL A 170 12.14 0.34 -16.03
C VAL A 170 12.64 0.55 -17.45
N TYR A 171 13.67 1.37 -17.63
CA TYR A 171 14.28 1.53 -18.95
C TYR A 171 15.03 0.27 -19.34
N ASN A 172 14.74 -0.24 -20.53
CA ASN A 172 15.39 -1.41 -21.09
C ASN A 172 16.38 -0.97 -22.17
N ASP A 173 17.67 -1.13 -21.86
CA ASP A 173 18.75 -0.74 -22.76
C ASP A 173 18.80 -1.56 -24.06
N LYS A 174 18.19 -2.74 -24.11
CA LYS A 174 18.15 -3.58 -25.32
C LYS A 174 17.09 -3.10 -26.30
N THR A 175 15.88 -2.81 -25.81
CA THR A 175 14.75 -2.35 -26.63
C THR A 175 14.73 -0.83 -26.83
N LYS A 176 15.52 -0.08 -26.04
CA LYS A 176 15.55 1.39 -25.99
C LYS A 176 14.19 2.01 -25.61
N SER A 177 13.37 1.26 -24.90
CA SER A 177 12.04 1.68 -24.41
C SER A 177 11.94 1.52 -22.89
N PHE A 178 10.88 2.07 -22.30
CA PHE A 178 10.49 1.73 -20.93
C PHE A 178 9.60 0.49 -20.96
N ASP A 179 9.96 -0.51 -20.15
CA ASP A 179 9.11 -1.64 -19.83
C ASP A 179 8.22 -1.25 -18.65
N GLU A 180 6.91 -1.33 -18.88
CA GLU A 180 5.89 -0.99 -17.89
C GLU A 180 5.49 -2.22 -17.07
N GLN A 181 5.39 -2.04 -15.75
CA GLN A 181 4.87 -3.06 -14.85
C GLN A 181 3.34 -3.00 -14.80
N ASP A 182 2.69 -4.06 -14.29
CA ASP A 182 1.25 -4.02 -14.03
C ASP A 182 0.91 -2.83 -13.10
N PRO A 183 -0.14 -2.04 -13.41
CA PRO A 183 -0.47 -0.86 -12.65
C PRO A 183 -1.03 -1.20 -11.27
N GLU A 184 -0.60 -0.41 -10.28
CA GLU A 184 -1.10 -0.49 -8.90
C GLU A 184 -2.23 0.51 -8.68
N TYR A 185 -3.40 0.04 -8.23
CA TYR A 185 -4.56 0.90 -7.97
C TYR A 185 -4.62 1.27 -6.48
N VAL A 186 -4.59 2.57 -6.19
CA VAL A 186 -4.46 3.09 -4.82
C VAL A 186 -5.53 4.13 -4.50
N SER A 187 -5.95 4.14 -3.23
CA SER A 187 -6.82 5.17 -2.64
C SER A 187 -6.53 5.40 -1.16
N SER A 188 -5.39 4.91 -0.66
CA SER A 188 -4.87 5.16 0.69
C SER A 188 -4.23 6.55 0.78
N ASP A 189 -3.97 7.02 2.00
CA ASP A 189 -3.27 8.28 2.26
C ASP A 189 -1.74 8.18 2.05
N THR A 190 -1.22 6.97 1.93
CA THR A 190 0.19 6.66 1.67
C THR A 190 0.30 5.65 0.55
N ILE A 191 1.29 5.83 -0.32
CA ILE A 191 1.64 4.92 -1.42
C ILE A 191 3.07 4.45 -1.19
N ASP A 192 3.26 3.14 -1.07
CA ASP A 192 4.56 2.48 -1.01
C ASP A 192 4.56 1.29 -1.96
N VAL A 193 5.05 1.51 -3.18
CA VAL A 193 5.11 0.49 -4.24
C VAL A 193 6.55 0.32 -4.71
N SER A 194 6.84 -0.79 -5.37
CA SER A 194 8.23 -1.13 -5.67
C SER A 194 8.39 -2.00 -6.91
N ILE A 195 9.52 -1.83 -7.58
CA ILE A 195 10.02 -2.73 -8.61
C ILE A 195 10.95 -3.76 -7.95
N ARG A 196 10.96 -4.99 -8.47
CA ARG A 196 11.77 -6.13 -7.97
C ARG A 196 12.57 -6.76 -9.10
N ASN A 197 13.40 -7.73 -8.74
CA ASN A 197 14.18 -8.58 -9.65
C ASN A 197 15.18 -7.80 -10.52
N LEU A 198 15.70 -6.69 -10.00
CA LEU A 198 16.78 -5.93 -10.63
C LEU A 198 18.12 -6.28 -9.98
N ASN A 199 19.13 -6.53 -10.82
CA ASN A 199 20.51 -6.69 -10.38
C ASN A 199 21.10 -5.36 -9.87
N PRO A 200 22.19 -5.36 -9.08
CA PRO A 200 22.77 -4.12 -8.52
C PRO A 200 23.63 -3.36 -9.53
N VAL A 201 23.03 -2.96 -10.66
CA VAL A 201 23.63 -2.08 -11.68
C VAL A 201 22.74 -0.84 -11.87
N PRO A 202 23.23 0.26 -12.44
CA PRO A 202 22.40 1.45 -12.64
C PRO A 202 21.21 1.19 -13.58
N TYR A 203 20.01 1.58 -13.16
CA TYR A 203 18.78 1.61 -13.98
C TYR A 203 18.19 3.00 -14.00
N LYS A 204 17.61 3.39 -15.15
CA LYS A 204 16.61 4.46 -15.19
C LYS A 204 15.25 3.85 -14.89
N VAL A 205 14.65 4.25 -13.78
CA VAL A 205 13.30 3.85 -13.40
C VAL A 205 12.38 5.06 -13.47
N GLY A 206 11.09 4.84 -13.67
CA GLY A 206 10.12 5.92 -13.74
C GLY A 206 8.77 5.59 -13.12
N VAL A 207 8.00 6.64 -12.86
CA VAL A 207 6.61 6.54 -12.42
C VAL A 207 5.77 7.60 -13.11
N TYR A 208 4.55 7.23 -13.48
CA TYR A 208 3.49 8.18 -13.81
C TYR A 208 2.19 7.71 -13.17
N THR A 209 1.23 8.63 -12.98
CA THR A 209 -0.08 8.29 -12.43
C THR A 209 -1.20 8.67 -13.38
N LYS A 210 -2.33 7.97 -13.27
CA LYS A 210 -3.58 8.35 -13.94
C LYS A 210 -4.71 8.50 -12.93
N ASP A 211 -5.62 9.40 -13.22
CA ASP A 211 -6.88 9.53 -12.48
C ASP A 211 -8.03 8.73 -13.14
N ARG A 212 -9.16 8.64 -12.43
CA ARG A 212 -10.38 7.99 -12.94
C ARG A 212 -11.00 8.63 -14.19
N PHE A 213 -10.55 9.82 -14.58
CA PHE A 213 -11.04 10.55 -15.76
C PHE A 213 -10.14 10.32 -16.98
N GLY A 214 -9.07 9.54 -16.83
CA GLY A 214 -8.11 9.25 -17.89
C GLY A 214 -7.06 10.33 -18.07
N ASN A 215 -6.97 11.31 -17.16
CA ASN A 215 -5.86 12.27 -17.17
C ASN A 215 -4.59 11.54 -16.72
N THR A 216 -3.47 11.83 -17.38
CA THR A 216 -2.17 11.16 -17.17
C THR A 216 -1.12 12.21 -16.83
N SER A 217 -0.30 11.97 -15.80
CA SER A 217 0.81 12.86 -15.45
C SER A 217 2.00 12.68 -16.39
N ASP A 218 2.93 13.64 -16.38
CA ASP A 218 4.27 13.40 -16.90
C ASP A 218 4.97 12.29 -16.11
N THR A 219 5.95 11.64 -16.73
CA THR A 219 6.76 10.61 -16.08
C THR A 219 7.87 11.24 -15.26
N VAL A 220 7.95 10.90 -13.97
CA VAL A 220 9.12 11.19 -13.14
C VAL A 220 10.12 10.07 -13.32
N ILE A 221 11.33 10.39 -13.77
CA ILE A 221 12.40 9.43 -14.05
C ILE A 221 13.57 9.68 -13.09
N LYS A 222 14.14 8.60 -12.54
CA LYS A 222 15.34 8.65 -11.72
C LYS A 222 16.31 7.54 -12.11
N THR A 223 17.60 7.87 -12.12
CA THR A 223 18.66 6.85 -12.22
C THR A 223 19.06 6.42 -10.81
N LEU A 224 19.05 5.12 -10.55
CA LEU A 224 19.48 4.56 -9.28
C LEU A 224 20.12 3.19 -9.47
N THR A 225 20.87 2.72 -8.48
CA THR A 225 21.43 1.36 -8.43
C THR A 225 20.72 0.62 -7.31
N PRO A 226 20.00 -0.50 -7.59
CA PRO A 226 19.42 -1.34 -6.56
C PRO A 226 20.43 -1.78 -5.52
N LEU A 227 19.98 -1.96 -4.27
CA LEU A 227 20.86 -2.44 -3.21
C LEU A 227 21.16 -3.92 -3.43
N PHE A 228 22.45 -4.26 -3.44
CA PHE A 228 22.89 -5.65 -3.41
C PHE A 228 22.65 -6.23 -2.01
N GLU A 229 21.99 -7.38 -1.94
CA GLU A 229 21.86 -8.11 -0.69
C GLU A 229 23.02 -9.11 -0.58
N THR A 230 23.85 -8.94 0.44
CA THR A 230 24.88 -9.92 0.83
C THR A 230 24.78 -10.24 2.31
N LEU A 231 25.28 -11.42 2.69
CA LEU A 231 25.57 -11.69 4.10
C LEU A 231 26.62 -10.68 4.59
N LEU A 232 26.34 -10.03 5.71
CA LEU A 232 27.29 -9.11 6.33
C LEU A 232 28.47 -9.91 6.91
N ASP A 233 29.67 -9.35 6.76
CA ASP A 233 30.92 -9.99 7.19
C ASP A 233 31.01 -10.09 8.72
N LYS A 234 30.80 -11.30 9.24
CA LYS A 234 30.84 -11.61 10.68
C LYS A 234 32.19 -11.30 11.32
N SER A 235 33.29 -11.35 10.57
CA SER A 235 34.62 -11.08 11.12
C SER A 235 34.80 -9.63 11.57
N LYS A 236 33.91 -8.72 11.12
CA LYS A 236 33.86 -7.31 11.53
C LYS A 236 32.93 -7.07 12.71
N MET A 237 32.08 -8.04 13.04
CA MET A 237 31.12 -7.91 14.13
C MET A 237 31.80 -8.15 15.47
N ALA A 238 31.38 -7.41 16.49
CA ALA A 238 31.92 -7.55 17.84
C ALA A 238 30.86 -7.25 18.89
N THR A 239 30.96 -7.88 20.06
CA THR A 239 30.12 -7.53 21.21
C THR A 239 30.42 -6.09 21.63
N TYR A 240 29.39 -5.27 21.73
CA TYR A 240 29.48 -3.91 22.26
C TYR A 240 28.65 -3.83 23.54
N ARG A 241 29.25 -4.27 24.64
CA ARG A 241 28.54 -4.46 25.91
C ARG A 241 28.10 -3.13 26.52
N LEU A 242 26.82 -3.01 26.84
CA LEU A 242 26.25 -1.86 27.57
C LEU A 242 25.81 -2.25 29.00
N PRO A 243 25.70 -1.27 29.93
CA PRO A 243 25.27 -1.52 31.31
C PRO A 243 23.92 -2.26 31.45
N SER A 244 22.94 -1.96 30.59
CA SER A 244 21.64 -2.63 30.59
C SER A 244 21.61 -3.97 29.85
N ASP A 245 22.72 -4.41 29.26
CA ASP A 245 22.77 -5.74 28.64
C ASP A 245 22.70 -6.86 29.69
N ALA A 246 22.05 -7.97 29.34
CA ALA A 246 21.71 -9.03 30.28
C ALA A 246 22.95 -9.72 30.87
N PRO A 247 23.00 -10.04 32.16
CA PRO A 247 24.08 -10.86 32.72
C PRO A 247 24.18 -12.20 31.96
N ILE A 248 25.41 -12.67 31.74
CA ILE A 248 25.72 -13.78 30.83
C ILE A 248 26.04 -15.04 31.64
N TYR A 249 25.57 -16.19 31.18
CA TYR A 249 25.98 -17.49 31.73
C TYR A 249 27.41 -17.82 31.28
N PRO A 250 28.33 -18.19 32.19
CA PRO A 250 29.74 -18.42 31.85
C PRO A 250 29.92 -19.38 30.66
N GLY A 251 30.70 -18.97 29.66
CA GLY A 251 30.98 -19.77 28.47
C GLY A 251 29.93 -19.68 27.35
N TRP A 252 28.87 -18.89 27.52
CA TRP A 252 27.79 -18.67 26.54
C TRP A 252 27.63 -17.17 26.21
N ASP A 253 28.76 -16.52 25.94
CA ASP A 253 28.86 -15.10 25.63
C ASP A 253 28.07 -14.68 24.39
N PHE A 254 27.64 -13.42 24.35
CA PHE A 254 26.83 -12.89 23.24
C PHE A 254 27.51 -13.01 21.87
N LYS A 255 28.85 -13.04 21.82
CA LYS A 255 29.61 -13.21 20.57
C LYS A 255 29.26 -14.50 19.83
N TYR A 256 28.89 -15.57 20.55
CA TYR A 256 28.51 -16.85 19.94
C TYR A 256 27.18 -16.77 19.20
N PHE A 257 26.35 -15.75 19.48
CA PHE A 257 25.14 -15.53 18.70
C PHE A 257 25.43 -15.12 17.25
N PHE A 258 26.65 -14.65 16.93
CA PHE A 258 26.98 -14.16 15.59
C PHE A 258 28.34 -14.63 15.07
N ASP A 259 28.87 -15.76 15.57
CA ASP A 259 30.22 -16.24 15.23
C ASP A 259 30.28 -17.16 13.99
N GLY A 260 29.13 -17.57 13.46
CA GLY A 260 29.00 -18.46 12.31
C GLY A 260 28.80 -19.94 12.67
N SER A 261 28.69 -20.28 13.95
CA SER A 261 28.45 -21.64 14.44
C SER A 261 26.97 -21.94 14.63
N LEU A 262 26.51 -23.08 14.10
CA LEU A 262 25.20 -23.66 14.43
C LEU A 262 25.28 -24.67 15.59
N GLY A 263 26.44 -24.78 16.24
CA GLY A 263 26.68 -25.64 17.39
C GLY A 263 26.68 -24.87 18.72
N GLU A 264 26.83 -25.60 19.83
CA GLU A 264 26.99 -24.98 21.14
C GLU A 264 28.47 -24.63 21.42
N PRO A 265 28.76 -23.59 22.24
CA PRO A 265 27.80 -22.71 22.91
C PRO A 265 27.19 -21.68 21.96
N GLY A 266 25.98 -21.22 22.29
CA GLY A 266 25.37 -20.00 21.74
C GLY A 266 25.40 -18.87 22.77
N TRP A 267 24.45 -17.95 22.70
CA TRP A 267 24.21 -16.96 23.76
C TRP A 267 23.24 -17.50 24.81
N HIS A 268 23.63 -17.40 26.09
CA HIS A 268 22.80 -17.74 27.25
C HIS A 268 22.90 -16.66 28.32
N THR A 269 21.77 -16.13 28.75
CA THR A 269 21.74 -15.15 29.84
C THR A 269 21.44 -15.79 31.18
N LEU A 270 21.80 -15.13 32.28
CA LEU A 270 21.17 -15.38 33.57
C LEU A 270 19.78 -14.70 33.59
N SER A 271 18.98 -15.01 34.62
CA SER A 271 17.69 -14.35 34.84
C SER A 271 17.86 -12.83 34.85
N SER A 272 17.06 -12.16 34.03
CA SER A 272 17.03 -10.71 33.91
C SER A 272 15.60 -10.24 33.62
N PRO A 273 15.11 -9.18 34.29
CA PRO A 273 13.78 -8.62 34.01
C PRO A 273 13.65 -8.15 32.56
N ARG A 274 14.76 -7.89 31.87
CA ARG A 274 14.81 -7.61 30.43
C ARG A 274 16.10 -8.10 29.83
N THR A 275 16.01 -8.77 28.69
CA THR A 275 17.18 -9.39 28.07
C THR A 275 17.62 -8.63 26.83
N PHE A 276 18.84 -8.08 26.89
CA PHE A 276 19.50 -7.44 25.76
C PHE A 276 20.87 -8.04 25.49
N GLY A 277 21.23 -8.09 24.21
CA GLY A 277 22.60 -8.22 23.74
C GLY A 277 22.88 -7.19 22.66
N THR A 278 24.01 -6.48 22.78
CA THR A 278 24.38 -5.41 21.86
C THR A 278 25.64 -5.76 21.07
N MET A 279 25.58 -5.58 19.75
CA MET A 279 26.69 -5.83 18.82
C MET A 279 27.02 -4.57 18.00
N SER A 280 28.31 -4.40 17.71
CA SER A 280 28.77 -3.60 16.58
C SER A 280 28.75 -4.46 15.32
N LEU A 281 28.32 -3.87 14.20
CA LEU A 281 28.41 -4.51 12.89
C LEU A 281 29.80 -4.34 12.26
N GLY A 282 30.65 -3.46 12.82
CA GLY A 282 31.95 -3.07 12.25
C GLY A 282 31.86 -2.25 10.96
N VAL A 283 30.66 -2.07 10.42
CA VAL A 283 30.35 -1.29 9.20
C VAL A 283 29.03 -0.55 9.42
N ASN A 284 28.77 0.48 8.60
CA ASN A 284 27.42 1.03 8.47
C ASN A 284 26.66 0.21 7.41
N ALA A 285 25.57 -0.45 7.78
CA ALA A 285 24.82 -1.32 6.87
C ALA A 285 23.32 -1.10 6.96
N LYS A 286 22.64 -1.12 5.82
CA LYS A 286 21.18 -1.27 5.75
C LYS A 286 20.87 -2.77 5.71
N ILE A 287 20.12 -3.27 6.70
CA ILE A 287 19.74 -4.68 6.81
C ILE A 287 18.45 -4.91 6.02
N SER A 288 18.43 -5.89 5.12
CA SER A 288 17.27 -6.26 4.31
C SER A 288 16.43 -7.35 4.99
N ARG A 289 17.10 -8.32 5.59
CA ARG A 289 16.53 -9.48 6.27
C ARG A 289 17.58 -10.11 7.17
N PHE A 290 17.14 -11.02 8.01
CA PHE A 290 18.03 -11.80 8.86
C PHE A 290 17.50 -13.21 9.05
N VAL A 291 18.36 -14.11 9.48
CA VAL A 291 18.01 -15.49 9.78
C VAL A 291 18.50 -15.80 11.19
N ILE A 292 17.63 -16.34 12.04
CA ILE A 292 17.98 -16.74 13.41
C ILE A 292 17.85 -18.25 13.54
N TRP A 293 18.85 -18.87 14.17
CA TRP A 293 18.80 -20.25 14.63
C TRP A 293 18.57 -20.28 16.13
N GLN A 294 17.60 -21.08 16.53
CA GLN A 294 17.29 -21.36 17.94
C GLN A 294 18.10 -22.57 18.41
N ARG A 295 18.31 -22.67 19.73
CA ARG A 295 18.99 -23.84 20.31
C ARG A 295 18.17 -25.11 20.01
N PRO A 296 18.79 -26.22 19.54
CA PRO A 296 18.09 -27.46 19.20
C PRO A 296 17.39 -28.16 20.38
N ASN A 297 16.75 -29.29 20.08
CA ASN A 297 15.95 -30.14 20.98
C ASN A 297 14.60 -29.53 21.43
N GLU A 298 14.54 -28.22 21.65
CA GLU A 298 13.35 -27.53 22.18
C GLU A 298 13.07 -26.20 21.46
N TYR A 299 12.97 -26.25 20.14
CA TYR A 299 12.80 -25.06 19.28
C TYR A 299 11.60 -24.17 19.64
N TYR A 300 10.55 -24.75 20.20
CA TYR A 300 9.30 -24.07 20.57
C TYR A 300 9.06 -24.08 22.08
N GLY A 301 10.11 -24.27 22.88
CA GLY A 301 10.03 -24.38 24.33
C GLY A 301 11.11 -23.58 25.06
N TYR A 302 11.00 -23.53 26.39
CA TYR A 302 12.03 -23.00 27.28
C TYR A 302 12.51 -21.57 26.92
N GLN A 303 13.79 -21.29 27.11
CA GLN A 303 14.43 -19.97 26.95
C GLN A 303 14.71 -19.54 25.50
N ASN A 304 14.32 -20.35 24.52
CA ASN A 304 14.43 -20.01 23.11
C ASN A 304 13.55 -18.78 22.78
N THR A 305 14.08 -17.86 21.97
CA THR A 305 13.42 -16.56 21.74
C THR A 305 12.11 -16.70 20.97
N ARG A 306 11.05 -16.00 21.42
CA ARG A 306 9.76 -15.92 20.71
C ARG A 306 9.45 -14.53 20.18
N LYS A 307 9.47 -13.50 21.03
CA LYS A 307 9.23 -12.10 20.62
C LYS A 307 10.46 -11.27 20.91
N PHE A 308 10.85 -10.47 19.94
CA PHE A 308 12.05 -9.65 20.04
C PHE A 308 11.94 -8.37 19.22
N THR A 309 12.75 -7.40 19.57
CA THR A 309 12.83 -6.10 18.91
C THR A 309 14.29 -5.83 18.55
N PHE A 310 14.52 -5.28 17.36
CA PHE A 310 15.82 -4.72 17.02
C PHE A 310 15.84 -3.22 17.21
N TRP A 311 16.85 -2.76 17.94
CA TRP A 311 17.19 -1.35 18.06
C TRP A 311 18.50 -1.06 17.34
N GLY A 312 18.56 0.07 16.66
CA GLY A 312 19.68 0.46 15.82
C GLY A 312 20.30 1.79 16.21
N SER A 313 21.61 1.93 15.99
CA SER A 313 22.28 3.23 16.09
C SER A 313 23.31 3.42 14.98
N THR A 314 23.43 4.64 14.48
CA THR A 314 24.47 5.10 13.54
C THR A 314 25.60 5.87 14.23
N LYS A 315 25.47 6.16 15.53
CA LYS A 315 26.48 6.86 16.32
C LYS A 315 27.76 6.04 16.38
N THR A 316 28.91 6.71 16.50
CA THR A 316 30.21 6.02 16.59
C THR A 316 30.36 5.27 17.92
N ASN A 317 29.88 5.84 19.02
CA ASN A 317 29.87 5.25 20.36
C ASN A 317 28.50 5.50 20.99
N PRO A 318 27.47 4.70 20.67
CA PRO A 318 26.14 4.94 21.21
C PRO A 318 26.14 4.72 22.73
N ALA A 319 25.52 5.65 23.45
CA ALA A 319 25.32 5.55 24.89
C ALA A 319 24.22 4.54 25.22
N ASP A 320 24.26 4.01 26.45
CA ASP A 320 23.12 3.25 26.96
C ASP A 320 21.92 4.16 27.19
N SER A 321 20.72 3.63 27.03
CA SER A 321 19.48 4.39 27.20
C SER A 321 18.33 3.48 27.59
N PRO A 322 17.37 3.94 28.42
CA PRO A 322 16.17 3.19 28.70
C PRO A 322 15.30 3.12 27.45
N LEU A 323 15.19 1.90 26.88
CA LEU A 323 14.41 1.67 25.67
C LEU A 323 12.95 1.34 26.03
N PRO A 324 11.91 1.91 25.42
CA PRO A 324 10.53 1.55 25.72
C PRO A 324 10.13 0.18 25.12
N THR A 325 9.65 -0.75 25.94
CA THR A 325 9.13 -2.05 25.51
C THR A 325 7.85 -1.89 24.69
N GLY A 326 7.71 -2.63 23.60
CA GLY A 326 6.50 -2.60 22.76
C GLY A 326 6.31 -1.28 21.99
N SER A 327 7.37 -0.50 21.82
CA SER A 327 7.35 0.73 21.04
C SER A 327 7.14 0.46 19.55
N ALA A 328 6.53 1.44 18.87
CA ALA A 328 6.34 1.37 17.43
C ALA A 328 7.69 1.49 16.69
N GLU A 329 7.75 0.94 15.48
CA GLU A 329 8.88 1.15 14.57
C GLU A 329 9.16 2.65 14.38
N GLY A 330 10.43 3.03 14.33
CA GLY A 330 10.87 4.43 14.20
C GLY A 330 10.90 5.20 15.52
N THR A 331 10.43 4.62 16.63
CA THR A 331 10.57 5.24 17.96
C THR A 331 12.04 5.47 18.28
N VAL A 332 12.39 6.70 18.68
CA VAL A 332 13.74 7.11 19.09
C VAL A 332 13.82 7.15 20.60
N ALA A 333 14.84 6.52 21.18
CA ALA A 333 15.15 6.53 22.61
C ALA A 333 16.66 6.68 22.82
N GLY A 334 17.09 7.90 23.17
CA GLY A 334 18.51 8.25 23.23
C GLY A 334 19.17 8.10 21.87
N ASP A 335 20.25 7.33 21.81
CA ASP A 335 21.00 7.06 20.57
C ASP A 335 20.41 5.92 19.72
N TRP A 336 19.28 5.35 20.12
CA TRP A 336 18.71 4.14 19.53
C TRP A 336 17.37 4.40 18.85
N VAL A 337 17.14 3.71 17.73
CA VAL A 337 15.87 3.73 16.98
C VAL A 337 15.31 2.32 16.89
N ASN A 338 14.03 2.13 17.18
CA ASN A 338 13.36 0.84 16.97
C ASN A 338 13.29 0.57 15.46
N LEU A 339 13.97 -0.48 15.01
CA LEU A 339 14.03 -0.85 13.59
C LEU A 339 12.93 -1.84 13.20
N GLY A 340 12.30 -2.52 14.17
CA GLY A 340 11.27 -3.50 13.91
C GLY A 340 11.01 -4.41 15.12
N ASN A 341 9.78 -4.89 15.21
CA ASN A 341 9.30 -5.83 16.22
C ASN A 341 8.94 -7.15 15.55
N PHE A 342 9.43 -8.27 16.08
CA PHE A 342 9.39 -9.57 15.43
C PHE A 342 8.83 -10.64 16.36
N VAL A 343 8.16 -11.62 15.75
CA VAL A 343 7.61 -12.78 16.43
C VAL A 343 8.01 -14.02 15.65
N PHE A 344 8.67 -14.98 16.30
CA PHE A 344 8.90 -16.29 15.70
C PHE A 344 7.56 -16.91 15.30
N PRO A 345 7.45 -17.47 14.08
CA PRO A 345 6.20 -18.07 13.62
C PRO A 345 5.86 -19.27 14.51
N ASN A 346 4.56 -19.48 14.72
CA ASN A 346 4.07 -20.73 15.32
C ASN A 346 4.45 -21.94 14.44
N PRO A 347 4.35 -23.18 14.97
CA PRO A 347 4.54 -24.39 14.17
C PRO A 347 3.77 -24.35 12.84
N PRO A 348 4.45 -24.52 11.68
CA PRO A 348 3.80 -24.49 10.37
C PRO A 348 2.65 -25.51 10.21
N SER A 349 2.69 -26.61 10.96
CA SER A 349 1.63 -27.62 11.01
C SER A 349 0.31 -27.10 11.62
N GLY A 350 0.33 -25.98 12.33
CA GLY A 350 -0.79 -25.46 13.11
C GLY A 350 -0.94 -26.10 14.50
N LEU A 351 -0.07 -27.05 14.88
CA LEU A 351 -0.06 -27.63 16.22
C LEU A 351 0.33 -26.59 17.28
N ALA A 352 -0.07 -26.84 18.53
CA ALA A 352 0.40 -26.03 19.65
C ALA A 352 1.95 -26.13 19.77
N PRO A 353 2.65 -25.09 20.24
CA PRO A 353 4.12 -25.07 20.34
C PRO A 353 4.71 -26.28 21.10
N ASN A 354 4.06 -26.72 22.18
CA ASN A 354 4.44 -27.88 22.98
C ASN A 354 4.10 -29.24 22.31
N GLN A 355 3.48 -29.22 21.13
CA GLN A 355 3.11 -30.38 20.32
C GLN A 355 3.78 -30.34 18.94
N ALA A 356 4.76 -29.44 18.72
CA ALA A 356 5.47 -29.29 17.46
C ALA A 356 6.03 -30.64 16.97
N ASN A 357 5.68 -31.02 15.76
CA ASN A 357 6.10 -32.29 15.15
C ASN A 357 7.49 -32.15 14.49
N ASP A 358 8.00 -33.23 13.91
CA ASP A 358 9.34 -33.23 13.31
C ASP A 358 9.46 -32.31 12.09
N ALA A 359 8.38 -32.08 11.33
CA ALA A 359 8.38 -31.13 10.23
C ALA A 359 8.50 -29.68 10.73
N ASP A 360 7.82 -29.36 11.85
CA ASP A 360 7.93 -28.05 12.51
C ASP A 360 9.35 -27.81 13.05
N LYS A 361 9.93 -28.83 13.68
CA LYS A 361 11.32 -28.78 14.18
C LYS A 361 12.31 -28.62 13.02
N ALA A 362 12.12 -29.36 11.92
CA ALA A 362 12.96 -29.25 10.74
C ALA A 362 12.87 -27.87 10.05
N PHE A 363 11.72 -27.20 10.13
CA PHE A 363 11.57 -25.82 9.67
C PHE A 363 12.47 -24.87 10.47
N VAL A 364 12.42 -24.91 11.81
CA VAL A 364 13.25 -24.04 12.65
C VAL A 364 14.74 -24.39 12.55
N ALA A 365 15.08 -25.68 12.43
CA ALA A 365 16.46 -26.16 12.29
C ALA A 365 17.18 -25.58 11.06
N LYS A 366 16.46 -25.24 9.99
CA LYS A 366 17.01 -24.59 8.79
C LYS A 366 17.33 -23.10 9.00
N GLY A 367 16.92 -22.53 10.13
CA GLY A 367 16.99 -21.10 10.42
C GLY A 367 15.71 -20.40 9.95
N VAL A 368 15.19 -19.52 10.81
CA VAL A 368 13.96 -18.77 10.53
C VAL A 368 14.31 -17.42 9.93
N ASN A 369 13.81 -17.16 8.72
CA ASN A 369 14.04 -15.93 7.99
C ASN A 369 13.02 -14.86 8.36
N PHE A 370 13.49 -13.64 8.62
CA PHE A 370 12.69 -12.48 8.93
C PHE A 370 13.04 -11.34 7.99
N LYS A 371 12.03 -10.72 7.40
CA LYS A 371 12.19 -9.53 6.58
C LYS A 371 12.30 -8.30 7.47
N MET A 372 13.28 -7.45 7.20
CA MET A 372 13.42 -6.17 7.88
C MET A 372 12.42 -5.15 7.30
N PRO A 373 11.82 -4.27 8.12
CA PRO A 373 11.04 -3.15 7.60
C PRO A 373 11.86 -2.30 6.63
N ARG A 374 11.24 -1.84 5.53
CA ARG A 374 11.96 -1.05 4.49
C ARG A 374 12.46 0.30 5.02
N THR A 375 11.68 0.83 5.94
CA THR A 375 11.89 2.05 6.71
C THR A 375 12.97 1.91 7.77
N ALA A 376 13.47 0.70 8.03
CA ALA A 376 14.63 0.50 8.89
C ALA A 376 15.85 1.25 8.31
N GLN A 377 16.43 2.10 9.16
CA GLN A 377 17.58 2.92 8.83
C GLN A 377 18.84 2.04 8.68
N PRO A 378 19.87 2.49 7.94
CA PRO A 378 21.21 1.94 8.11
C PRO A 378 21.71 2.08 9.55
N VAL A 379 22.52 1.14 10.00
CA VAL A 379 23.04 1.10 11.38
C VAL A 379 24.48 0.63 11.44
N LYS A 380 25.19 1.05 12.49
CA LYS A 380 26.51 0.55 12.90
C LYS A 380 26.43 -0.39 14.10
N TYR A 381 25.40 -0.25 14.91
CA TYR A 381 25.16 -1.05 16.11
C TYR A 381 23.74 -1.57 16.13
N LEU A 382 23.57 -2.78 16.65
CA LEU A 382 22.28 -3.44 16.80
C LEU A 382 22.13 -3.93 18.25
N ARG A 383 21.00 -3.62 18.89
CA ARG A 383 20.59 -4.28 20.15
C ARG A 383 19.47 -5.26 19.85
N TYR A 384 19.68 -6.50 20.27
CA TYR A 384 18.68 -7.55 20.25
C TYR A 384 17.98 -7.57 21.61
N GLU A 385 16.74 -7.09 21.64
CA GLU A 385 15.90 -7.08 22.83
C GLU A 385 14.94 -8.27 22.78
N VAL A 386 15.05 -9.20 23.72
CA VAL A 386 14.10 -10.30 23.86
C VAL A 386 13.04 -9.93 24.89
N THR A 387 11.78 -9.94 24.43
CA THR A 387 10.61 -9.56 25.23
C THR A 387 9.77 -10.77 25.65
N GLN A 388 9.94 -11.91 24.95
CA GLN A 388 9.27 -13.15 25.29
C GLN A 388 10.09 -14.35 24.81
N THR A 389 10.22 -15.37 25.65
CA THR A 389 10.71 -16.71 25.29
C THR A 389 9.53 -17.67 25.11
N TRP A 390 9.74 -18.79 24.41
CA TRP A 390 8.68 -19.76 24.18
C TRP A 390 8.11 -20.37 25.46
N GLY A 391 8.96 -20.63 26.45
CA GLY A 391 8.60 -21.17 27.76
C GLY A 391 8.19 -20.13 28.81
N GLY A 392 8.20 -18.83 28.47
CA GLY A 392 7.87 -17.77 29.42
C GLY A 392 8.92 -17.57 30.52
N LEU A 393 10.16 -17.97 30.26
CA LEU A 393 11.31 -17.82 31.16
C LEU A 393 11.94 -16.42 31.01
N ASP A 394 12.66 -15.99 32.04
CA ASP A 394 13.31 -14.68 32.18
C ASP A 394 14.81 -14.70 31.84
N TYR A 395 15.27 -15.74 31.15
CA TYR A 395 16.58 -15.86 30.53
C TYR A 395 16.44 -16.40 29.11
N VAL A 396 17.45 -16.22 28.28
CA VAL A 396 17.38 -16.44 26.83
C VAL A 396 18.44 -17.40 26.34
N HIS A 397 18.07 -18.26 25.38
CA HIS A 397 18.99 -18.89 24.41
C HIS A 397 18.80 -18.31 23.02
N ALA A 398 19.92 -18.08 22.34
CA ALA A 398 19.95 -17.80 20.92
C ALA A 398 21.23 -18.41 20.34
N LEU A 399 21.13 -19.18 19.27
CA LEU A 399 22.26 -19.96 18.77
C LEU A 399 23.08 -19.15 17.78
N GLU A 400 22.43 -18.63 16.74
CA GLU A 400 23.12 -17.94 15.65
C GLU A 400 22.21 -16.91 14.97
N ILE A 401 22.80 -15.85 14.41
CA ILE A 401 22.13 -14.89 13.54
C ILE A 401 22.97 -14.54 12.32
N ASN A 402 22.35 -14.63 11.14
CA ASN A 402 22.88 -14.07 9.91
C ASN A 402 22.13 -12.80 9.53
N LEU A 403 22.86 -11.70 9.37
CA LEU A 403 22.33 -10.42 8.90
C LEU A 403 22.65 -10.26 7.42
N TYR A 404 21.63 -10.00 6.60
CA TYR A 404 21.80 -9.75 5.17
C TYR A 404 21.46 -8.29 4.86
N GLY A 405 22.16 -7.69 3.92
CA GLY A 405 21.94 -6.31 3.55
C GLY A 405 23.02 -5.73 2.66
N SER A 406 23.16 -4.40 2.68
CA SER A 406 24.13 -3.63 1.92
C SER A 406 24.92 -2.74 2.87
N VAL A 407 26.25 -2.81 2.79
CA VAL A 407 27.13 -1.78 3.35
C VAL A 407 26.80 -0.44 2.67
N GLN A 408 26.80 0.65 3.43
CA GLN A 408 26.45 1.99 2.97
C GLN A 408 27.68 2.87 2.75
#